data_AF-A0A972PGM0-F1
#
_entry.id   AF-A0A972PGM0-F1
#
_cell.length_a   1.000
_cell.length_b   1.000
_cell.length_c   1.000
_cell.angle_alpha   90.00
_cell.angle_beta   90.00
_cell.angle_gamma   90.00
#
_symmetry.space_group_name_H-M   'P 1'
#
loop_
_entity.id
_entity.type
_entity.pdbx_description
1 polymer ?
#
loop_
_entity_poly.entity_id
_entity_poly.type
_entity_poly.pdbx_seq_one_letter_code
_entity_poly.pdbx_strand_id
1 'polypeptide(L)'
;MSEKPLEGRMANSKPLTVNLSSKKITIDLGLITVFLAILSLAGQTLKYTTNYEEAFGLIPLVNMAKALSIPTIFTVMVVFVVTCLISLISIIKFRERDKFRFQWVGLAIFSFLFTLDKGSALSSYFFKQFRGFMRGFFPAYPNQKWVTTAVILLIVIVVFYLAFIKSLPPATKKQALVSLAVYYAGFLFIERFSDHFAAVNGYENLEYNILVTVGKTLEVFGLILCIQALFDYLSHYQIETAFSSDDRGKLP
;
A
#
# COMPACT_ATOMS: atom_id res chain seq x y z
N MET A 1 25.46 33.03 53.40
CA MET A 1 24.94 33.37 52.06
C MET A 1 24.53 32.05 51.41
N SER A 2 23.23 31.84 51.24
CA SER A 2 22.63 30.55 50.86
C SER A 2 22.38 30.57 49.35
N GLU A 3 23.08 29.71 48.60
CA GLU A 3 22.76 29.45 47.19
C GLU A 3 21.81 28.24 47.11
N LYS A 4 20.58 28.50 46.66
CA LYS A 4 19.62 27.47 46.29
C LYS A 4 20.04 26.86 44.93
N PRO A 5 19.97 25.54 44.74
CA PRO A 5 20.12 24.97 43.42
C PRO A 5 18.86 25.24 42.58
N LEU A 6 19.07 25.67 41.34
CA LEU A 6 18.04 25.86 40.34
C LEU A 6 17.52 24.49 39.89
N GLU A 7 16.41 24.05 40.48
CA GLU A 7 15.60 22.97 39.91
C GLU A 7 15.05 23.44 38.56
N GLY A 8 15.73 23.02 37.50
CA GLY A 8 15.27 23.17 36.13
C GLY A 8 13.93 22.46 35.96
N ARG A 9 12.87 23.26 35.80
CA ARG A 9 11.53 22.84 35.37
C ARG A 9 11.64 21.92 34.15
N MET A 10 11.58 20.61 34.37
CA MET A 10 11.26 19.66 33.30
C MET A 10 9.89 20.05 32.77
N ALA A 11 9.86 20.67 31.59
CA ALA A 11 8.64 21.01 30.90
C ALA A 11 7.87 19.70 30.67
N ASN A 12 6.82 19.51 31.46
CA ASN A 12 5.89 18.41 31.37
C ASN A 12 5.07 18.61 30.09
N SER A 13 5.66 18.29 28.92
CA SER A 13 4.94 18.33 27.66
C SER A 13 3.87 17.25 27.72
N LYS A 14 2.62 17.66 27.91
CA LYS A 14 1.47 16.76 27.78
C LYS A 14 1.62 16.04 26.44
N PRO A 15 1.61 14.69 26.42
CA PRO A 15 1.66 13.98 25.15
C PRO A 15 0.45 14.41 24.32
N LEU A 16 0.71 14.84 23.10
CA LEU A 16 -0.33 15.21 22.14
C LEU A 16 -1.11 13.93 21.81
N THR A 17 -2.25 13.74 22.45
CA THR A 17 -3.11 12.56 22.27
C THR A 17 -3.98 12.77 21.05
N VAL A 18 -3.43 12.51 19.86
CA VAL A 18 -4.23 12.46 18.63
C VAL A 18 -5.03 11.16 18.66
N ASN A 19 -6.30 11.24 19.05
CA ASN A 19 -7.21 10.11 19.03
C ASN A 19 -7.68 9.84 17.59
N LEU A 20 -6.80 9.24 16.78
CA LEU A 20 -7.12 8.81 15.42
C LEU A 20 -7.97 7.55 15.49
N SER A 21 -9.27 7.68 15.24
CA SER A 21 -10.13 6.52 15.07
C SER A 21 -9.82 5.86 13.73
N SER A 22 -8.96 4.83 13.75
CA SER A 22 -8.58 3.97 12.61
C SER A 22 -9.79 3.67 11.71
N LYS A 23 -10.92 3.26 12.31
CA LYS A 23 -12.16 2.93 11.61
C LYS A 23 -12.72 4.07 10.76
N LYS A 24 -12.71 5.31 11.28
CA LYS A 24 -13.24 6.46 10.53
C LYS A 24 -12.39 6.73 9.29
N ILE A 25 -11.07 6.74 9.45
CA ILE A 25 -10.12 6.95 8.34
C ILE A 25 -10.31 5.90 7.25
N THR A 26 -10.41 4.62 7.64
CA THR A 26 -10.64 3.51 6.70
C THR A 26 -11.98 3.65 5.96
N ILE A 27 -13.05 4.07 6.66
CA ILE A 27 -14.37 4.30 6.04
C ILE A 27 -14.29 5.47 5.06
N ASP A 28 -13.71 6.61 5.46
CA ASP A 28 -13.62 7.80 4.61
C ASP A 28 -12.82 7.50 3.33
N LEU A 29 -11.67 6.83 3.45
CA LEU A 29 -10.89 6.38 2.28
C LEU A 29 -11.67 5.41 1.40
N GLY A 30 -12.45 4.51 2.00
CA GLY A 30 -13.32 3.57 1.28
C GLY A 30 -14.42 4.30 0.50
N LEU A 31 -15.08 5.28 1.11
CA LEU A 31 -16.09 6.12 0.48
C LEU A 31 -15.52 6.92 -0.70
N ILE A 32 -14.34 7.51 -0.53
CA ILE A 32 -13.64 8.21 -1.62
C ILE A 32 -13.33 7.25 -2.76
N THR A 33 -12.87 6.02 -2.46
CA THR A 33 -12.58 5.00 -3.47
C THR A 33 -13.82 4.64 -4.28
N VAL A 34 -14.95 4.38 -3.60
CA VAL A 34 -16.23 4.06 -4.26
C VAL A 34 -16.71 5.23 -5.10
N PHE A 35 -16.64 6.45 -4.58
CA PHE A 35 -17.01 7.65 -5.32
C PHE A 35 -16.19 7.82 -6.60
N LEU A 36 -14.86 7.66 -6.52
CA LEU A 36 -13.96 7.72 -7.68
C LEU A 36 -14.24 6.60 -8.69
N ALA A 37 -14.56 5.39 -8.23
CA ALA A 37 -14.95 4.29 -9.09
C ALA A 37 -16.25 4.59 -9.85
N ILE A 38 -17.28 5.12 -9.17
CA ILE A 38 -18.54 5.54 -9.80
C ILE A 38 -18.28 6.63 -10.85
N LEU A 39 -17.46 7.63 -10.51
CA LEU A 39 -17.14 8.72 -11.42
C LEU A 39 -16.37 8.23 -12.66
N SER A 40 -15.44 7.28 -12.47
CA SER A 40 -14.75 6.58 -13.56
C SER A 40 -15.74 5.88 -14.48
N LEU A 41 -16.65 5.06 -13.92
CA LEU A 41 -17.65 4.32 -14.69
C LEU A 41 -18.62 5.25 -15.44
N ALA A 42 -19.06 6.35 -14.80
CA ALA A 42 -19.90 7.36 -15.44
C ALA A 42 -19.17 8.01 -16.63
N GLY A 43 -17.90 8.39 -16.46
CA GLY A 43 -17.08 8.95 -17.53
C GLY A 43 -16.89 7.98 -18.70
N GLN A 44 -16.66 6.70 -18.41
CA GLN A 44 -16.54 5.67 -19.45
C GLN A 44 -17.85 5.43 -20.18
N THR A 45 -18.97 5.40 -19.44
CA THR A 45 -20.30 5.25 -20.05
C THR A 45 -20.57 6.42 -21.00
N LEU A 46 -20.28 7.65 -20.60
CA LEU A 46 -20.39 8.82 -21.47
C LEU A 46 -19.52 8.69 -22.72
N LYS A 47 -18.25 8.29 -22.57
CA LYS A 47 -17.33 8.09 -23.70
C LYS A 47 -17.85 7.08 -24.72
N TYR A 48 -18.40 5.95 -24.26
CA TYR A 48 -18.78 4.84 -25.15
C TYR A 48 -20.25 4.88 -25.61
N THR A 49 -21.10 5.74 -25.04
CA THR A 49 -22.52 5.87 -25.44
C THR A 49 -22.85 7.20 -26.12
N THR A 50 -21.96 8.20 -26.03
CA THR A 50 -22.15 9.54 -26.61
C THR A 50 -20.97 9.93 -27.49
N ASN A 51 -21.11 11.00 -28.27
CA ASN A 51 -20.02 11.54 -29.10
C ASN A 51 -19.00 12.39 -28.30
N TYR A 52 -19.12 12.46 -26.97
CA TYR A 52 -18.20 13.22 -26.11
C TYR A 52 -17.02 12.35 -25.69
N GLU A 53 -16.05 12.15 -26.57
CA GLU A 53 -14.92 11.23 -26.33
C GLU A 53 -14.03 11.65 -25.15
N GLU A 54 -13.81 12.96 -24.95
CA GLU A 54 -12.92 13.47 -23.89
C GLU A 54 -13.62 14.34 -22.84
N ALA A 55 -14.79 14.91 -23.15
CA ALA A 55 -15.51 15.89 -22.32
C ALA A 55 -14.56 16.95 -21.70
N PHE A 56 -13.82 17.67 -22.54
CA PHE A 56 -12.78 18.65 -22.13
C PHE A 56 -11.67 18.07 -21.23
N GLY A 57 -11.36 16.77 -21.38
CA GLY A 57 -10.34 16.08 -20.59
C GLY A 57 -10.80 15.57 -19.23
N LEU A 58 -12.08 15.76 -18.87
CA LEU A 58 -12.63 15.30 -17.59
C LEU A 58 -12.72 13.77 -17.52
N ILE A 59 -13.12 13.12 -18.62
CA ILE A 59 -13.22 11.65 -18.71
C ILE A 59 -11.87 10.98 -18.40
N PRO A 60 -10.76 11.32 -19.09
CA PRO A 60 -9.47 10.73 -18.76
C PRO A 60 -8.94 11.11 -17.38
N LEU A 61 -9.34 12.26 -16.82
CA LEU A 61 -8.90 12.72 -15.50
C LEU A 61 -9.49 11.90 -14.35
N VAL A 62 -10.72 11.39 -14.51
CA VAL A 62 -11.40 10.55 -13.50
C VAL A 62 -11.32 9.06 -13.82
N ASN A 63 -10.71 8.70 -14.95
CA ASN A 63 -10.57 7.31 -15.38
C ASN A 63 -9.60 6.52 -14.48
N MET A 64 -10.12 5.52 -13.77
CA MET A 64 -9.34 4.64 -12.91
C MET A 64 -8.42 3.68 -13.69
N ALA A 65 -8.69 3.45 -14.98
CA ALA A 65 -7.85 2.64 -15.86
C ALA A 65 -6.63 3.41 -16.42
N LYS A 66 -6.56 4.74 -16.23
CA LYS A 66 -5.48 5.58 -16.76
C LYS A 66 -4.44 5.89 -15.69
N ALA A 67 -3.14 5.83 -16.06
CA ALA A 67 -2.01 6.03 -15.14
C ALA A 67 -1.80 7.48 -14.67
N LEU A 68 -2.47 8.46 -15.26
CA LEU A 68 -2.38 9.88 -14.89
C LEU A 68 -3.78 10.45 -14.67
N SER A 69 -4.38 10.03 -13.57
CA SER A 69 -5.75 10.35 -13.19
C SER A 69 -5.84 10.65 -11.69
N ILE A 70 -6.91 11.33 -11.28
CA ILE A 70 -7.20 11.59 -9.86
C ILE A 70 -7.23 10.28 -9.04
N PRO A 71 -7.86 9.18 -9.50
CA PRO A 71 -7.78 7.88 -8.82
C PRO A 71 -6.35 7.35 -8.64
N THR A 72 -5.47 7.56 -9.62
CA THR A 72 -4.06 7.14 -9.50
C THR A 72 -3.34 7.94 -8.42
N ILE A 73 -3.52 9.27 -8.40
CA ILE A 73 -2.94 10.14 -7.36
C ILE A 73 -3.45 9.72 -5.98
N PHE A 74 -4.76 9.46 -5.86
CA PHE A 74 -5.35 8.98 -4.61
C PHE A 74 -4.72 7.66 -4.16
N THR A 75 -4.54 6.70 -5.08
CA THR A 75 -3.88 5.42 -4.79
C THR A 75 -2.45 5.63 -4.30
N VAL A 76 -1.67 6.50 -4.95
CA VAL A 76 -0.30 6.84 -4.53
C VAL A 76 -0.29 7.40 -3.10
N MET A 77 -1.23 8.30 -2.77
CA MET A 77 -1.34 8.85 -1.41
C MET A 77 -1.71 7.79 -0.37
N VAL A 78 -2.61 6.86 -0.70
CA VAL A 78 -2.96 5.73 0.18
C VAL A 78 -1.74 4.84 0.45
N VAL A 79 -0.97 4.49 -0.59
CA VAL A 79 0.28 3.71 -0.40
C VAL A 79 1.30 4.51 0.40
N PHE A 80 1.43 5.80 0.17
CA PHE A 80 2.34 6.65 0.93
C PHE A 80 2.00 6.66 2.43
N VAL A 81 0.71 6.71 2.78
CA VAL A 81 0.26 6.58 4.19
C VAL A 81 0.66 5.22 4.77
N VAL A 82 0.49 4.12 4.01
CA VAL A 82 0.99 2.79 4.43
C VAL A 82 2.49 2.84 4.70
N THR A 83 3.27 3.45 3.81
CA THR A 83 4.72 3.61 3.98
C THR A 83 5.08 4.41 5.22
N CYS A 84 4.40 5.53 5.49
CA CYS A 84 4.62 6.31 6.70
C CYS A 84 4.35 5.50 7.98
N LEU A 85 3.24 4.74 8.00
CA LEU A 85 2.88 3.90 9.14
C LEU A 85 3.89 2.78 9.39
N ILE A 86 4.31 2.07 8.33
CA ILE A 86 5.33 1.01 8.43
C ILE A 86 6.68 1.61 8.86
N SER A 87 7.04 2.78 8.34
CA SER A 87 8.28 3.48 8.72
C SER A 87 8.26 3.87 10.19
N LEU A 88 7.12 4.37 10.70
CA LEU A 88 6.95 4.68 12.12
C LEU A 88 7.11 3.42 12.98
N ILE A 89 6.43 2.32 12.63
CA ILE A 89 6.57 1.04 13.33
C ILE A 89 8.02 0.55 13.29
N SER A 90 8.69 0.68 12.15
CA SER A 90 10.10 0.31 11.99
C SER A 90 11.00 1.10 12.92
N ILE A 91 10.81 2.41 13.06
CA ILE A 91 11.60 3.26 13.98
C ILE A 91 11.40 2.80 15.43
N ILE A 92 10.15 2.55 15.83
CA ILE A 92 9.81 2.05 17.16
C ILE A 92 10.52 0.71 17.42
N LYS A 93 10.35 -0.27 16.53
CA LYS A 93 10.92 -1.61 16.70
C LYS A 93 12.45 -1.65 16.63
N PHE A 94 13.05 -0.74 15.87
CA PHE A 94 14.49 -0.57 15.88
C PHE A 94 15.00 -0.08 17.24
N ARG A 95 14.31 0.88 17.84
CA ARG A 95 14.67 1.47 19.14
C ARG A 95 14.50 0.48 20.30
N GLU A 96 13.50 -0.41 20.22
CA GLU A 96 13.30 -1.52 21.17
C GLU A 96 14.28 -2.68 21.02
N ARG A 97 15.12 -2.66 19.97
CA ARG A 97 15.98 -3.79 19.58
C ARG A 97 15.20 -5.09 19.34
N ASP A 98 14.00 -4.97 18.78
CA ASP A 98 13.15 -6.11 18.42
C ASP A 98 13.90 -7.10 17.51
N LYS A 99 13.62 -8.40 17.68
CA LYS A 99 14.24 -9.49 16.92
C LYS A 99 14.08 -9.31 15.41
N PHE A 100 12.97 -8.74 14.97
CA PHE A 100 12.63 -8.55 13.56
C PHE A 100 12.70 -7.09 13.07
N ARG A 101 13.49 -6.25 13.74
CA ARG A 101 13.64 -4.83 13.37
C ARG A 101 14.08 -4.62 11.91
N PHE A 102 14.94 -5.48 11.36
CA PHE A 102 15.41 -5.35 9.99
C PHE A 102 14.35 -5.73 8.96
N GLN A 103 13.43 -6.63 9.30
CA GLN A 103 12.28 -6.98 8.46
C GLN A 103 11.29 -5.81 8.39
N TRP A 104 11.08 -5.07 9.48
CA TRP A 104 10.30 -3.84 9.45
C TRP A 104 10.95 -2.75 8.58
N VAL A 105 12.28 -2.57 8.69
CA VAL A 105 13.03 -1.63 7.82
C VAL A 105 12.91 -2.05 6.35
N GLY A 106 13.08 -3.33 6.06
CA GLY A 106 12.92 -3.87 4.71
C GLY A 106 11.52 -3.62 4.15
N LEU A 107 10.47 -3.78 4.96
CA LEU A 107 9.09 -3.50 4.56
C LEU A 107 8.85 -2.01 4.32
N ALA A 108 9.44 -1.13 5.14
CA ALA A 108 9.37 0.32 4.96
C ALA A 108 10.00 0.72 3.61
N ILE A 109 11.23 0.25 3.34
CA ILE A 109 11.93 0.51 2.07
C ILE A 109 11.13 -0.04 0.89
N PHE A 110 10.64 -1.28 0.98
CA PHE A 110 9.86 -1.89 -0.08
C PHE A 110 8.57 -1.10 -0.36
N SER A 111 7.83 -0.71 0.68
CA SER A 111 6.59 0.08 0.53
C SER A 111 6.87 1.47 -0.08
N PHE A 112 8.00 2.09 0.26
CA PHE A 112 8.42 3.35 -0.33
C PHE A 112 8.72 3.21 -1.82
N LEU A 113 9.50 2.19 -2.21
CA LEU A 113 9.75 1.89 -3.62
C LEU A 113 8.45 1.58 -4.37
N PHE A 114 7.53 0.88 -3.73
CA PHE A 114 6.20 0.57 -4.28
C PHE A 114 5.34 1.83 -4.45
N THR A 115 5.43 2.81 -3.55
CA THR A 115 4.80 4.13 -3.71
C THR A 115 5.33 4.85 -4.95
N LEU A 116 6.67 4.88 -5.11
CA LEU A 116 7.31 5.50 -6.27
C LEU A 116 6.89 4.81 -7.58
N ASP A 117 6.85 3.47 -7.57
CA ASP A 117 6.43 2.69 -8.73
C ASP A 117 4.99 3.02 -9.14
N LYS A 118 4.04 3.11 -8.19
CA LYS A 118 2.66 3.48 -8.49
C LYS A 118 2.53 4.87 -9.11
N GLY A 119 3.39 5.82 -8.75
CA GLY A 119 3.36 7.19 -9.27
C GLY A 119 4.13 7.40 -10.59
N SER A 120 5.11 6.55 -10.89
CA SER A 120 6.06 6.79 -12.01
C SER A 120 6.21 5.61 -12.97
N ALA A 121 5.55 4.48 -12.70
CA ALA A 121 5.74 3.22 -13.41
C ALA A 121 7.23 2.79 -13.50
N LEU A 122 8.02 3.08 -12.46
CA LEU A 122 9.47 2.89 -12.43
C LEU A 122 9.90 1.47 -12.77
N SER A 123 9.16 0.48 -12.29
CA SER A 123 9.42 -0.93 -12.55
C SER A 123 9.34 -1.26 -14.05
N SER A 124 8.41 -0.65 -14.78
CA SER A 124 8.29 -0.83 -16.24
C SER A 124 9.55 -0.37 -16.97
N TYR A 125 10.09 0.79 -16.59
CA TYR A 125 11.35 1.30 -17.14
C TYR A 125 12.54 0.43 -16.75
N PHE A 126 12.63 0.05 -15.47
CA PHE A 126 13.70 -0.81 -14.97
C PHE A 126 13.71 -2.16 -15.70
N PHE A 127 12.55 -2.82 -15.83
CA PHE A 127 12.44 -4.10 -16.53
C PHE A 127 12.72 -3.95 -18.03
N LYS A 128 12.35 -2.84 -18.67
CA LYS A 128 12.72 -2.57 -20.07
C LYS A 128 14.24 -2.48 -20.23
N GLN A 129 14.93 -1.74 -19.37
CA GLN A 129 16.38 -1.57 -19.43
C GLN A 129 17.11 -2.87 -19.08
N PHE A 130 16.69 -3.54 -18.00
CA PHE A 130 17.26 -4.81 -17.56
C PHE A 130 17.14 -5.89 -18.63
N ARG A 131 16.00 -5.97 -19.33
CA ARG A 131 15.82 -6.86 -20.48
C ARG A 131 16.80 -6.57 -21.61
N GLY A 132 17.00 -5.29 -21.95
CA GLY A 132 17.98 -4.89 -22.97
C GLY A 132 19.39 -5.35 -22.62
N PHE A 133 19.79 -5.14 -21.36
CA PHE A 133 21.08 -5.60 -20.84
C PHE A 133 21.22 -7.13 -20.92
N MET A 134 20.23 -7.89 -20.42
CA MET A 134 20.27 -9.36 -20.42
C MET A 134 20.31 -9.94 -21.84
N ARG A 135 19.64 -9.32 -22.82
CA ARG A 135 19.72 -9.74 -24.23
C ARG A 135 21.11 -9.53 -24.84
N GLY A 136 21.89 -8.58 -24.33
CA GLY A 136 23.28 -8.38 -24.71
C GLY A 136 24.18 -9.57 -24.32
N PHE A 137 23.89 -10.23 -23.20
CA PHE A 137 24.63 -11.41 -22.73
C PHE A 137 24.00 -12.74 -23.17
N PHE A 138 22.66 -12.79 -23.27
CA PHE A 138 21.88 -13.98 -23.58
C PHE A 138 20.89 -13.68 -24.71
N PRO A 139 21.28 -13.87 -25.99
CA PRO A 139 20.42 -13.54 -27.14
C PRO A 139 19.11 -14.32 -27.18
N ALA A 140 19.06 -15.52 -26.59
CA ALA A 140 17.87 -16.36 -26.46
C ALA A 140 16.99 -15.99 -25.23
N TYR A 141 17.26 -14.87 -24.56
CA TYR A 141 16.47 -14.43 -23.41
C TYR A 141 15.02 -14.11 -23.84
N PRO A 142 14.00 -14.81 -23.30
CA PRO A 142 12.64 -14.75 -23.86
C PRO A 142 11.91 -13.45 -23.57
N ASN A 143 11.09 -13.01 -24.52
CA ASN A 143 10.33 -11.75 -24.43
C ASN A 143 9.36 -11.67 -23.23
N GLN A 144 8.85 -12.80 -22.75
CA GLN A 144 7.83 -12.89 -21.67
C GLN A 144 8.32 -13.53 -20.35
N LYS A 145 9.56 -14.04 -20.25
CA LYS A 145 9.98 -14.87 -19.09
C LYS A 145 10.41 -14.10 -17.84
N TRP A 146 10.32 -12.77 -17.81
CA TRP A 146 10.57 -12.02 -16.58
C TRP A 146 9.57 -12.37 -15.48
N VAL A 147 8.33 -12.73 -15.85
CA VAL A 147 7.29 -13.17 -14.90
C VAL A 147 7.78 -14.36 -14.07
N THR A 148 8.47 -15.33 -14.69
CA THR A 148 9.03 -16.48 -13.97
C THR A 148 10.11 -16.05 -12.97
N THR A 149 11.01 -15.15 -13.35
CA THR A 149 12.03 -14.60 -12.45
C THR A 149 11.40 -13.82 -11.29
N ALA A 150 10.38 -12.99 -11.57
CA ALA A 150 9.66 -12.23 -10.57
C ALA A 150 8.92 -13.15 -9.58
N VAL A 151 8.31 -14.24 -10.05
CA VAL A 151 7.64 -15.24 -9.19
C VAL A 151 8.65 -15.96 -8.28
N ILE A 152 9.81 -16.36 -8.81
CA ILE A 152 10.86 -16.98 -7.99
C ILE A 152 11.34 -16.02 -6.90
N LEU A 153 11.61 -14.77 -7.26
CA LEU A 153 12.04 -13.73 -6.32
C LEU A 153 10.96 -13.48 -5.24
N LEU A 154 9.69 -13.44 -5.64
CA LEU A 154 8.57 -13.30 -4.71
C LEU A 154 8.51 -14.46 -3.71
N ILE A 155 8.68 -15.71 -4.18
CA ILE A 155 8.70 -16.89 -3.29
C ILE A 155 9.83 -16.76 -2.27
N VAL A 156 11.04 -16.37 -2.69
CA VAL A 156 12.19 -16.18 -1.79
C VAL A 156 11.89 -15.11 -0.74
N ILE A 157 11.31 -13.98 -1.16
CA ILE A 157 10.92 -12.90 -0.24
C ILE A 157 9.86 -13.41 0.75
N VAL A 158 8.81 -14.09 0.29
CA VAL A 158 7.77 -14.62 1.17
C VAL A 158 8.38 -15.57 2.20
N VAL A 159 9.22 -16.52 1.78
CA VAL A 159 9.90 -17.47 2.67
C VAL A 159 10.75 -16.74 3.70
N PHE A 160 11.51 -15.73 3.31
CA PHE A 160 12.31 -14.89 4.21
C PHE A 160 11.45 -14.17 5.26
N TYR A 161 10.24 -13.72 4.89
CA TYR A 161 9.31 -13.04 5.79
C TYR A 161 8.38 -13.99 6.57
N LEU A 162 8.40 -15.32 6.34
CA LEU A 162 7.50 -16.25 7.06
C LEU A 162 7.68 -16.21 8.58
N ALA A 163 8.92 -16.16 9.06
CA ALA A 163 9.22 -16.09 10.49
C ALA A 163 8.67 -14.80 11.11
N PHE A 164 8.78 -13.69 10.38
CA PHE A 164 8.23 -12.38 10.76
C PHE A 164 6.70 -12.37 10.79
N ILE A 165 6.05 -12.92 9.76
CA ILE A 165 4.58 -13.01 9.70
C ILE A 165 4.06 -13.86 10.86
N LYS A 166 4.79 -14.91 11.26
CA LYS A 166 4.44 -15.76 12.40
C LYS A 166 4.63 -15.06 13.75
N SER A 167 5.51 -14.06 13.86
CA SER A 167 5.70 -13.30 15.11
C SER A 167 4.70 -12.17 15.31
N LEU A 168 3.91 -11.81 14.29
CA LEU A 168 2.89 -10.77 14.43
C LEU A 168 1.73 -11.25 15.33
N PRO A 169 1.11 -10.34 16.10
CA PRO A 169 -0.10 -10.63 16.86
C PRO A 169 -1.18 -11.25 15.96
N PRO A 170 -1.97 -12.22 16.45
CA PRO A 170 -2.89 -13.00 15.62
C PRO A 170 -3.94 -12.14 14.91
N ALA A 171 -4.42 -11.07 15.56
CA ALA A 171 -5.34 -10.11 14.97
C ALA A 171 -4.73 -9.36 13.78
N THR A 172 -3.55 -8.74 13.97
CA THR A 172 -2.82 -8.02 12.92
C THR A 172 -2.44 -8.95 11.78
N LYS A 173 -1.98 -10.16 12.08
CA LYS A 173 -1.64 -11.18 11.08
C LYS A 173 -2.83 -11.49 10.18
N LYS A 174 -4.01 -11.73 10.76
CA LYS A 174 -5.24 -12.01 9.99
C LYS A 174 -5.60 -10.83 9.09
N GLN A 175 -5.60 -9.61 9.63
CA GLN A 175 -5.93 -8.39 8.87
C GLN A 175 -4.93 -8.15 7.73
N ALA A 176 -3.63 -8.32 7.99
CA ALA A 176 -2.59 -8.19 6.96
C ALA A 176 -2.75 -9.22 5.84
N LEU A 177 -3.05 -10.49 6.17
CA LEU A 177 -3.30 -11.53 5.16
C LEU A 177 -4.55 -11.25 4.33
N VAL A 178 -5.64 -10.79 4.95
CA VAL A 178 -6.86 -10.41 4.23
C VAL A 178 -6.59 -9.22 3.32
N SER A 179 -5.91 -8.19 3.82
CA SER A 179 -5.47 -7.03 3.02
C SER A 179 -4.65 -7.45 1.81
N LEU A 180 -3.67 -8.33 2.01
CA LEU A 180 -2.80 -8.86 0.96
C LEU A 180 -3.62 -9.65 -0.07
N ALA A 181 -4.54 -10.51 0.38
CA ALA A 181 -5.39 -11.30 -0.48
C ALA A 181 -6.30 -10.43 -1.35
N VAL A 182 -6.93 -9.40 -0.78
CA VAL A 182 -7.79 -8.46 -1.51
C VAL A 182 -6.99 -7.66 -2.53
N TYR A 183 -5.80 -7.16 -2.14
CA TYR A 183 -4.91 -6.43 -3.05
C TYR A 183 -4.49 -7.30 -4.25
N TYR A 184 -3.99 -8.51 -3.99
CA TYR A 184 -3.55 -9.40 -5.07
C TYR A 184 -4.70 -9.97 -5.89
N ALA A 185 -5.88 -10.16 -5.29
CA ALA A 185 -7.07 -10.52 -6.06
C ALA A 185 -7.39 -9.44 -7.11
N GLY A 186 -7.34 -8.16 -6.72
CA GLY A 186 -7.49 -7.04 -7.66
C GLY A 186 -6.41 -7.03 -8.75
N PHE A 187 -5.15 -7.17 -8.37
CA PHE A 187 -4.02 -7.20 -9.31
C PHE A 187 -4.12 -8.35 -10.31
N LEU A 188 -4.34 -9.59 -9.82
CA LEU A 188 -4.47 -10.78 -10.66
C LEU A 188 -5.73 -10.73 -11.52
N PHE A 189 -6.81 -10.12 -11.03
CA PHE A 189 -8.03 -9.91 -11.81
C PHE A 189 -7.74 -9.04 -13.05
N ILE A 190 -7.01 -7.93 -12.89
CA ILE A 190 -6.60 -7.10 -14.02
C ILE A 190 -5.69 -7.89 -14.96
N GLU A 191 -4.60 -8.45 -14.43
CA GLU A 191 -3.54 -9.10 -15.23
C GLU A 191 -4.04 -10.33 -16.00
N ARG A 192 -4.99 -11.08 -15.44
CA ARG A 192 -5.47 -12.33 -16.06
C ARG A 192 -6.80 -12.17 -16.74
N PHE A 193 -7.76 -11.49 -16.11
CA PHE A 193 -9.11 -11.42 -16.63
C PHE A 193 -9.26 -10.25 -17.60
N SER A 194 -8.92 -9.02 -17.19
CA SER A 194 -9.03 -7.85 -18.06
C SER A 194 -8.10 -7.93 -19.27
N ASP A 195 -6.85 -8.37 -19.09
CA ASP A 195 -5.89 -8.48 -20.20
C ASP A 195 -6.25 -9.60 -21.19
N HIS A 196 -6.75 -10.74 -20.69
CA HIS A 196 -7.24 -11.81 -21.58
C HIS A 196 -8.47 -11.35 -22.36
N PHE A 197 -9.42 -10.70 -21.68
CA PHE A 197 -10.58 -10.11 -22.32
C PHE A 197 -10.17 -9.09 -23.39
N ALA A 198 -9.20 -8.21 -23.10
CA ALA A 198 -8.71 -7.21 -24.04
C ALA A 198 -7.97 -7.82 -25.24
N ALA A 199 -7.30 -8.96 -25.07
CA ALA A 199 -6.65 -9.66 -26.17
C ALA A 199 -7.64 -10.18 -27.22
N VAL A 200 -8.88 -10.47 -26.82
CA VAL A 200 -9.95 -10.96 -27.72
C VAL A 200 -10.84 -9.81 -28.21
N ASN A 201 -11.20 -8.89 -27.32
CA ASN A 201 -12.25 -7.88 -27.57
C ASN A 201 -11.69 -6.45 -27.80
N GLY A 202 -10.37 -6.29 -27.73
CA GLY A 202 -9.69 -4.99 -27.80
C GLY A 202 -9.62 -4.26 -26.45
N TYR A 203 -8.73 -3.27 -26.37
CA TYR A 203 -8.49 -2.47 -25.16
C TYR A 203 -9.41 -1.23 -25.05
N GLU A 204 -10.12 -0.88 -26.12
CA GLU A 204 -10.90 0.36 -26.20
C GLU A 204 -12.41 0.08 -26.18
N ASN A 205 -12.89 -0.57 -25.12
CA ASN A 205 -14.32 -0.78 -24.93
C ASN A 205 -14.75 -0.56 -23.47
N LEU A 206 -16.05 -0.40 -23.28
CA LEU A 206 -16.64 -0.14 -21.96
C LEU A 206 -16.43 -1.32 -21.00
N GLU A 207 -16.57 -2.55 -21.49
CA GLU A 207 -16.43 -3.78 -20.71
C GLU A 207 -15.04 -3.90 -20.09
N TYR A 208 -13.98 -3.67 -20.87
CA TYR A 208 -12.60 -3.64 -20.38
C TYR A 208 -12.42 -2.60 -19.28
N ASN A 209 -12.93 -1.38 -19.47
CA ASN A 209 -12.81 -0.31 -18.47
C ASN A 209 -13.58 -0.62 -17.18
N ILE A 210 -14.71 -1.32 -17.26
CA ILE A 210 -15.44 -1.82 -16.08
C ILE A 210 -14.56 -2.82 -15.32
N LEU A 211 -14.01 -3.82 -16.02
CA LEU A 211 -13.17 -4.85 -15.41
C LEU A 211 -11.92 -4.26 -14.74
N VAL A 212 -11.23 -3.33 -15.42
CA VAL A 212 -10.08 -2.63 -14.83
C VAL A 212 -10.49 -1.79 -13.62
N THR A 213 -11.63 -1.07 -13.67
CA THR A 213 -12.11 -0.26 -12.55
C THR A 213 -12.40 -1.13 -11.32
N VAL A 214 -13.02 -2.31 -11.52
CA VAL A 214 -13.27 -3.27 -10.43
C VAL A 214 -11.96 -3.76 -9.84
N GLY A 215 -11.02 -4.20 -10.67
CA GLY A 215 -9.72 -4.67 -10.20
C GLY A 215 -8.93 -3.59 -9.44
N LYS A 216 -8.95 -2.35 -9.93
CA LYS A 216 -8.29 -1.22 -9.27
C LYS A 216 -8.95 -0.83 -7.96
N THR A 217 -10.27 -0.92 -7.89
CA THR A 217 -11.02 -0.72 -6.65
C THR A 217 -10.62 -1.75 -5.60
N LEU A 218 -10.48 -3.02 -5.98
CA LEU A 218 -9.99 -4.09 -5.11
C LEU A 218 -8.55 -3.83 -4.63
N GLU A 219 -7.63 -3.41 -5.52
CA GLU A 219 -6.27 -3.01 -5.13
C GLU A 219 -6.31 -1.95 -4.01
N VAL A 220 -7.08 -0.87 -4.19
CA VAL A 220 -7.15 0.23 -3.23
C VAL A 220 -7.81 -0.21 -1.92
N PHE A 221 -8.86 -1.03 -1.95
CA PHE A 221 -9.45 -1.60 -0.74
C PHE A 221 -8.48 -2.48 0.04
N GLY A 222 -7.66 -3.27 -0.66
CA GLY A 222 -6.58 -4.05 -0.03
C GLY A 222 -5.62 -3.15 0.75
N LEU A 223 -5.22 -2.01 0.18
CA LEU A 223 -4.35 -1.03 0.86
C LEU A 223 -5.04 -0.34 2.04
N ILE A 224 -6.32 0.00 1.92
CA ILE A 224 -7.12 0.59 3.01
C ILE A 224 -7.23 -0.37 4.21
N LEU A 225 -7.42 -1.67 3.95
CA LEU A 225 -7.37 -2.71 4.99
C LEU A 225 -5.98 -2.85 5.60
N CYS A 226 -4.91 -2.60 4.82
CA CYS A 226 -3.54 -2.58 5.33
C CYS A 226 -3.35 -1.43 6.33
N ILE A 227 -3.83 -0.23 5.99
CA ILE A 227 -3.81 0.94 6.88
C ILE A 227 -4.52 0.61 8.20
N GLN A 228 -5.70 0.02 8.12
CA GLN A 228 -6.45 -0.39 9.32
C GLN A 228 -5.62 -1.37 10.18
N ALA A 229 -5.01 -2.39 9.57
CA ALA A 229 -4.18 -3.37 10.27
C ALA A 229 -2.97 -2.74 10.98
N LEU A 230 -2.34 -1.74 10.35
CA LEU A 230 -1.18 -1.04 10.91
C LEU A 230 -1.56 -0.10 12.05
N PHE A 231 -2.69 0.59 11.96
CA PHE A 231 -3.22 1.37 13.07
C PHE A 231 -3.62 0.48 14.24
N ASP A 232 -4.30 -0.63 13.98
CA ASP A 232 -4.70 -1.59 15.02
C ASP A 232 -3.45 -2.16 15.72
N TYR A 233 -2.39 -2.48 14.95
CA TYR A 233 -1.10 -2.89 15.49
C TYR A 233 -0.46 -1.83 16.41
N LEU A 234 -0.42 -0.57 15.97
CA LEU A 234 0.10 0.54 16.78
C LEU A 234 -0.71 0.76 18.06
N SER A 235 -2.03 0.68 17.99
CA SER A 235 -2.92 0.87 19.14
C SER A 235 -2.74 -0.24 20.20
N HIS A 236 -2.65 -1.49 19.76
CA HIS A 236 -2.42 -2.63 20.66
C HIS A 236 -1.06 -2.52 21.34
N TYR A 237 -0.04 -2.13 20.57
CA TYR A 237 1.30 -1.94 21.07
C TYR A 237 1.38 -0.77 22.09
N GLN A 238 0.69 0.36 21.86
CA GLN A 238 0.63 1.45 22.85
C GLN A 238 0.01 0.99 24.18
N ILE A 239 -1.08 0.21 24.12
CA ILE A 239 -1.74 -0.35 25.30
C ILE A 239 -0.77 -1.25 26.09
N GLU A 240 -0.04 -2.15 25.41
CA GLU A 240 0.92 -3.03 26.04
C GLU A 240 2.07 -2.27 26.73
N THR A 241 2.58 -1.21 26.09
CA THR A 241 3.62 -0.36 26.71
C THR A 241 3.13 0.42 27.93
N ALA A 242 1.87 0.85 27.94
CA ALA A 242 1.27 1.54 29.08
C ALA A 242 1.19 0.61 30.30
N PHE A 243 0.71 -0.63 30.14
CA PHE A 243 0.68 -1.63 31.22
C PHE A 243 2.09 -1.96 31.74
N SER A 244 3.08 -2.11 30.84
CA SER A 244 4.48 -2.38 31.24
C SER A 244 5.15 -1.23 32.01
N SER A 245 4.69 0.01 31.82
CA SER A 245 5.19 1.17 32.56
C SER A 245 4.57 1.30 33.95
N ASP A 246 3.30 0.92 34.12
CA ASP A 246 2.58 1.00 35.40
C ASP A 246 3.04 -0.08 36.41
N ASP A 247 3.34 -1.30 35.92
CA ASP A 247 3.86 -2.39 36.77
C ASP A 247 5.29 -2.15 37.27
N ARG A 248 6.08 -1.29 36.60
CA ARG A 248 7.44 -0.95 37.04
C ARG A 248 7.50 0.11 38.16
N GLY A 249 6.37 0.71 38.52
CA GLY A 249 6.24 1.64 39.65
C GLY A 249 5.91 0.98 40.99
N LYS A 250 5.72 -0.34 41.02
CA LYS A 250 5.36 -1.11 42.23
C LYS A 250 6.33 -2.27 42.45
N LEU A 251 7.58 -1.96 42.76
CA LEU A 251 8.46 -2.89 43.45
C LEU A 251 8.90 -2.23 44.77
N PRO A 252 8.59 -2.83 45.93
CA PRO A 252 8.99 -2.32 47.24
C PRO A 252 10.51 -2.36 47.47
#